data_AF-W9SXU3-F1
#
_entry.id   AF-W9SXU3-F1
#
_cell.length_a   1.000
_cell.length_b   1.000
_cell.length_c   1.000
_cell.angle_alpha   90.00
_cell.angle_beta   90.00
_cell.angle_gamma   90.00
#
_symmetry.space_group_name_H-M   'P 1'
#
loop_
_entity.id
_entity.type
_entity.pdbx_description
1 polymer ?
#
loop_
_entity_poly.entity_id
_entity_poly.type
_entity_poly.pdbx_seq_one_letter_code
_entity_poly.pdbx_strand_id
1 'polypeptide(L)'
;MHLTLDLAGQARFGPDVEWVDGLDYQVEPQRAEGFYAAIRRYWPGLPDGALQPAYSGIRPKISGPGEPAADFRIDGPAQHGVPGLVNLFGIESPGLTACLAIADEVCRRLEGAG
;
A
#
# COMPACT_ATOMS: atom_id res chain seq x y z
N MET A 1 1.72 -8.67 -10.27
CA MET A 1 3.07 -8.45 -9.73
C MET A 1 3.83 -7.58 -10.70
N HIS A 2 4.48 -6.54 -10.20
CA HIS A 2 5.24 -5.60 -11.01
C HIS A 2 6.74 -5.71 -10.69
N LEU A 3 7.56 -5.29 -11.65
CA LEU A 3 8.98 -5.05 -11.48
C LEU A 3 9.15 -3.55 -11.20
N THR A 4 9.80 -3.22 -10.09
CA THR A 4 10.26 -1.86 -9.81
C THR A 4 11.79 -1.84 -9.73
N LEU A 5 12.38 -0.69 -10.04
CA LEU A 5 13.80 -0.44 -9.83
C LEU A 5 13.91 0.57 -8.70
N ASP A 6 14.77 0.28 -7.73
CA ASP A 6 15.15 1.31 -6.77
C ASP A 6 16.14 2.32 -7.40
N LEU A 7 16.50 3.35 -6.64
CA LEU A 7 17.40 4.41 -7.10
C LEU A 7 18.82 3.91 -7.41
N ALA A 8 19.21 2.73 -6.89
CA ALA A 8 20.49 2.10 -7.17
C ALA A 8 20.42 1.13 -8.37
N GLY A 9 19.24 1.02 -9.02
CA GLY A 9 19.00 0.15 -10.16
C GLY A 9 18.75 -1.31 -9.79
N GLN A 10 18.53 -1.63 -8.52
CA GLN A 10 18.18 -3.00 -8.12
C GLN A 10 16.71 -3.30 -8.43
N ALA A 11 16.48 -4.42 -9.11
CA ALA A 11 15.16 -4.92 -9.42
C ALA A 11 14.47 -5.52 -8.19
N ARG A 12 13.21 -5.17 -7.99
CA ARG A 12 12.34 -5.75 -6.98
C ARG A 12 11.05 -6.21 -7.62
N PHE A 13 10.60 -7.38 -7.19
CA PHE A 13 9.33 -7.96 -7.62
C PHE A 13 8.32 -7.86 -6.49
N GLY A 14 7.10 -7.45 -6.83
CA GLY A 14 6.00 -7.46 -5.89
C GLY A 14 5.01 -6.33 -6.12
N PRO A 15 4.32 -5.93 -5.05
CA PRO A 15 4.00 -6.79 -3.91
C PRO A 15 2.98 -7.87 -4.33
N ASP A 16 2.95 -9.00 -3.63
CA ASP A 16 1.74 -9.82 -3.55
C ASP A 16 0.77 -9.24 -2.50
N VAL A 17 -0.34 -9.91 -2.26
CA VAL A 17 -1.38 -9.44 -1.32
C VAL A 17 -1.78 -10.58 -0.42
N GLU A 18 -1.77 -10.31 0.88
CA GLU A 18 -2.25 -11.18 1.94
C GLU A 18 -2.98 -10.33 2.98
N TRP A 19 -4.05 -10.88 3.55
CA TRP A 19 -4.74 -10.30 4.69
C TRP A 19 -4.13 -10.84 5.98
N VAL A 20 -3.84 -9.94 6.91
CA VAL A 20 -3.22 -10.26 8.20
C VAL A 20 -4.08 -9.69 9.32
N ASP A 21 -4.17 -10.42 10.44
CA ASP A 21 -4.94 -9.99 11.62
C ASP A 21 -4.15 -9.04 12.54
N GLY A 22 -2.85 -8.88 12.29
CA GLY A 22 -1.96 -8.09 13.13
C GLY A 22 -0.80 -7.48 12.36
N LEU A 23 -0.04 -6.63 13.06
CA LEU A 23 1.16 -6.00 12.52
C LEU A 23 2.33 -6.98 12.57
N ASP A 24 2.41 -7.84 11.55
CA ASP A 24 3.55 -8.73 11.33
C ASP A 24 4.25 -8.38 10.01
N TYR A 25 5.55 -8.08 10.11
CA TYR A 25 6.39 -7.69 8.98
C TYR A 25 7.42 -8.77 8.63
N GLN A 26 7.37 -9.96 9.25
CA GLN A 26 8.24 -11.06 8.89
C GLN A 26 8.08 -11.43 7.41
N VAL A 27 9.21 -11.66 6.74
CA VAL A 27 9.24 -12.02 5.33
C VAL A 27 9.44 -13.52 5.23
N GLU A 28 8.38 -14.25 4.90
CA GLU A 28 8.40 -15.70 4.72
C GLU A 28 9.05 -16.08 3.37
N PRO A 29 10.27 -16.67 3.35
CA PRO A 29 10.99 -16.95 2.12
C PRO A 29 10.24 -17.89 1.16
N GLN A 30 9.40 -18.78 1.69
CA GLN A 30 8.61 -19.74 0.91
C GLN A 30 7.60 -19.05 -0.03
N ARG A 31 7.18 -17.81 0.29
CA ARG A 31 6.26 -17.05 -0.58
C ARG A 31 6.86 -16.71 -1.94
N ALA A 32 8.19 -16.73 -2.07
CA ALA A 32 8.88 -16.51 -3.34
C ALA A 32 8.51 -17.57 -4.41
N GLU A 33 8.06 -18.77 -4.02
CA GLU A 33 7.65 -19.82 -4.96
C GLU A 33 6.50 -19.35 -5.88
N GLY A 34 5.51 -18.63 -5.33
CA GLY A 34 4.42 -18.04 -6.11
C GLY A 34 4.90 -16.96 -7.09
N PHE A 35 6.02 -16.31 -6.79
CA PHE A 35 6.58 -15.25 -7.63
C PHE A 35 7.24 -15.83 -8.88
N TYR A 36 7.99 -16.94 -8.79
CA TYR A 36 8.63 -17.54 -9.96
C TYR A 36 7.62 -17.85 -11.08
N ALA A 37 6.51 -18.50 -10.75
CA ALA A 37 5.48 -18.85 -11.72
C ALA A 37 4.87 -17.61 -12.39
N ALA A 38 4.64 -16.54 -11.64
CA ALA A 38 4.07 -15.31 -12.16
C ALA A 38 5.08 -14.45 -12.95
N ILE A 39 6.35 -14.39 -12.54
CA ILE A 39 7.41 -13.67 -13.28
C ILE A 39 7.71 -14.36 -14.60
N ARG A 40 7.80 -15.70 -14.61
CA ARG A 40 8.13 -16.48 -15.81
C ARG A 40 7.12 -16.35 -16.94
N ARG A 41 5.92 -15.82 -16.68
CA ARG A 41 4.96 -15.47 -17.73
C ARG A 41 5.48 -14.38 -18.67
N TYR A 42 6.35 -13.50 -18.19
CA TYR A 42 6.94 -12.41 -19.00
C TYR A 42 8.48 -12.41 -19.02
N TRP A 43 9.13 -13.14 -18.11
CA TRP A 43 10.57 -13.42 -18.14
C TRP A 43 10.85 -14.93 -17.96
N PRO A 44 10.65 -15.74 -19.02
CA PRO A 44 10.76 -17.21 -18.92
C PRO A 44 12.14 -17.70 -18.46
N GLY A 45 13.19 -16.93 -18.76
CA GLY A 45 14.58 -17.24 -18.42
C GLY A 45 15.00 -16.87 -16.99
N LEU A 46 14.08 -16.47 -16.10
CA LEU A 46 14.40 -16.22 -14.69
C LEU A 46 15.05 -17.47 -14.06
N PRO A 47 16.32 -17.41 -13.61
CA PRO A 47 17.00 -18.56 -13.02
C PRO A 47 16.34 -19.00 -11.71
N ASP A 48 16.36 -20.30 -11.43
CA ASP A 48 15.96 -20.80 -10.10
C ASP A 48 16.87 -20.21 -9.02
N GLY A 49 16.30 -19.87 -7.86
CA GLY A 49 17.05 -19.30 -6.73
C GLY A 49 17.49 -17.84 -6.89
N ALA A 50 17.13 -17.15 -7.98
CA ALA A 50 17.50 -15.76 -8.22
C ALA A 50 16.76 -14.74 -7.34
N LEU A 51 15.58 -15.10 -6.79
CA LEU A 51 14.81 -14.23 -5.90
C LEU A 51 15.34 -14.33 -4.47
N GLN A 52 15.66 -13.18 -3.89
CA GLN A 52 16.03 -13.05 -2.48
C GLN A 52 14.90 -12.36 -1.70
N PRO A 53 14.60 -12.80 -0.46
CA PRO A 53 13.69 -12.07 0.42
C PRO A 53 14.13 -10.62 0.58
N ALA A 54 13.17 -9.69 0.46
CA ALA A 54 13.43 -8.26 0.62
C ALA A 54 12.73 -7.73 1.87
N TYR A 55 11.56 -7.11 1.71
CA TYR A 55 10.78 -6.54 2.80
C TYR A 55 9.29 -6.72 2.54
N SER A 56 8.49 -6.54 3.59
CA SER A 56 7.03 -6.52 3.53
C SER A 56 6.51 -5.13 3.89
N GLY A 57 5.24 -4.87 3.60
CA GLY A 57 4.53 -3.67 4.03
C GLY A 57 3.05 -3.95 4.19
N ILE A 58 2.42 -3.36 5.20
CA ILE A 58 1.01 -3.52 5.52
C ILE A 58 0.25 -2.29 5.02
N ARG A 59 -0.84 -2.51 4.28
CA ARG A 59 -1.70 -1.43 3.77
C ARG A 59 -2.82 -1.14 4.76
N PRO A 60 -3.10 0.14 5.08
CA PRO A 60 -4.22 0.50 5.95
C PRO A 60 -5.55 0.38 5.18
N LYS A 61 -6.16 -0.80 5.19
CA LYS A 61 -7.45 -1.06 4.49
C LYS A 61 -8.65 -0.65 5.36
N ILE A 62 -9.70 -0.14 4.71
CA ILE A 62 -11.01 0.14 5.34
C ILE A 62 -12.17 -0.62 4.67
N SER A 63 -11.85 -1.54 3.77
CA SER A 63 -12.76 -2.54 3.21
C SER A 63 -12.20 -3.93 3.50
N GLY A 64 -13.06 -4.95 3.55
CA GLY A 64 -12.68 -6.32 3.88
C GLY A 64 -12.21 -7.16 2.69
N PRO A 65 -11.75 -8.41 2.95
CA PRO A 65 -11.45 -9.38 1.90
C PRO A 65 -12.68 -9.63 1.01
N GLY A 66 -12.51 -9.50 -0.31
CA GLY A 66 -13.58 -9.71 -1.29
C GLY A 66 -14.53 -8.52 -1.49
N GLU A 67 -14.41 -7.46 -0.68
CA GLU A 67 -15.13 -6.22 -0.89
C GLU A 67 -14.42 -5.33 -1.91
N PRO A 68 -15.15 -4.44 -2.62
CA PRO A 68 -14.52 -3.42 -3.44
C PRO A 68 -13.52 -2.60 -2.63
N ALA A 69 -12.40 -2.22 -3.26
CA ALA A 69 -11.45 -1.33 -2.63
C ALA A 69 -12.14 0.00 -2.30
N ALA A 70 -12.14 0.38 -1.03
CA ALA A 70 -12.64 1.68 -0.59
C ALA A 70 -11.71 2.81 -1.07
N ASP A 71 -12.28 3.98 -1.31
CA ASP A 71 -11.51 5.22 -1.55
C ASP A 71 -10.84 5.72 -0.25
N PHE A 72 -9.92 6.67 -0.37
CA PHE A 72 -9.38 7.39 0.78
C PHE A 72 -10.51 8.08 1.54
N ARG A 73 -10.54 7.90 2.85
CA ARG A 73 -11.51 8.56 3.72
C ARG A 73 -10.81 9.61 4.55
N ILE A 74 -10.99 10.86 4.15
CA ILE A 74 -10.55 12.03 4.90
C ILE A 74 -11.81 12.59 5.53
N ASP A 75 -11.92 12.58 6.85
CA ASP A 75 -13.10 13.10 7.56
C ASP A 75 -12.66 14.29 8.41
N GLY A 76 -13.33 15.43 8.25
CA GLY A 76 -13.10 16.62 9.06
C GLY A 76 -14.31 16.98 9.93
N PRO A 77 -14.29 18.16 10.55
CA PRO A 77 -15.33 18.58 11.48
C PRO A 77 -16.74 18.57 10.88
N ALA A 78 -16.89 18.84 9.58
CA ALA A 78 -18.17 18.76 8.88
C ALA A 78 -18.77 17.34 8.82
N GLN A 79 -17.94 16.29 8.90
CA GLN A 79 -18.37 14.89 8.87
C GLN A 79 -18.64 14.32 10.27
N HIS A 80 -17.79 14.63 11.25
CA HIS A 80 -17.84 14.02 12.59
C HIS A 80 -18.19 14.99 13.73
N GLY A 81 -18.25 16.29 13.48
CA GLY A 81 -18.66 17.31 14.47
C GLY A 81 -17.62 17.67 15.52
N VAL A 82 -16.35 17.27 15.36
CA VAL A 82 -15.26 17.54 16.32
C VAL A 82 -14.38 18.67 15.77
N PRO A 83 -14.40 19.87 16.36
CA PRO A 83 -13.58 20.99 15.89
C PRO A 83 -12.08 20.68 15.97
N GLY A 84 -11.32 21.11 14.96
CA GLY A 84 -9.86 20.98 14.95
C GLY A 84 -9.31 19.57 14.75
N LEU A 85 -10.15 18.58 14.45
CA LEU A 85 -9.74 17.21 14.14
C LEU A 85 -10.01 16.87 12.68
N VAL A 86 -9.04 16.21 12.03
CA VAL A 86 -9.24 15.53 10.75
C VAL A 86 -8.68 14.11 10.86
N ASN A 87 -9.48 13.11 10.50
CA ASN A 87 -9.06 11.72 10.45
C ASN A 87 -8.73 11.31 9.01
N LEU A 88 -7.64 10.57 8.83
CA LEU A 88 -7.24 10.00 7.55
C LEU A 88 -7.28 8.47 7.67
N PHE A 89 -8.21 7.84 6.96
CA PHE A 89 -8.35 6.40 6.90
C PHE A 89 -8.16 5.89 5.48
N GLY A 90 -7.69 4.67 5.34
CA GLY A 90 -7.60 4.04 4.02
C GLY A 90 -6.47 4.57 3.13
N ILE A 91 -5.51 5.34 3.67
CA ILE A 91 -4.43 5.96 2.86
C ILE A 91 -3.39 4.91 2.44
N GLU A 92 -3.79 4.02 1.54
CA GLU A 92 -2.93 3.05 0.87
C GLU A 92 -2.34 3.63 -0.42
N SER A 93 -1.94 2.82 -1.40
CA SER A 93 -1.49 3.32 -2.72
C SER A 93 -2.66 3.97 -3.47
N PRO A 94 -2.49 5.15 -4.10
CA PRO A 94 -1.25 5.90 -4.35
C PRO A 94 -0.96 7.05 -3.35
N GLY A 95 -1.11 6.81 -2.04
CA GLY A 95 -1.04 7.82 -0.98
C GLY A 95 0.29 8.58 -0.89
N LEU A 96 1.43 7.92 -1.17
CA LEU A 96 2.71 8.63 -1.24
C LEU A 96 2.74 9.62 -2.41
N THR A 97 2.26 9.23 -3.58
CA THR A 97 2.17 10.12 -4.75
C THR A 97 1.21 11.28 -4.49
N ALA A 98 0.12 11.02 -3.78
CA ALA A 98 -0.92 12.00 -3.45
C ALA A 98 -0.62 12.82 -2.18
N CYS A 99 0.53 12.65 -1.51
CA CYS A 99 0.73 13.13 -0.15
C CYS A 99 0.57 14.65 0.01
N LEU A 100 1.02 15.44 -0.98
CA LEU A 100 0.89 16.89 -0.96
C LEU A 100 -0.57 17.33 -1.16
N ALA A 101 -1.29 16.68 -2.10
CA ALA A 101 -2.71 16.96 -2.31
C ALA A 101 -3.57 16.55 -1.10
N ILE A 102 -3.20 15.47 -0.41
CA ILE A 102 -3.82 15.06 0.86
C ILE A 102 -3.58 16.13 1.93
N ALA A 103 -2.38 16.68 2.03
CA ALA A 103 -2.09 17.75 2.98
C ALA A 103 -2.96 19.00 2.71
N ASP A 104 -3.09 19.42 1.45
CA ASP A 104 -3.95 20.54 1.06
C ASP A 104 -5.43 20.29 1.41
N GLU A 105 -5.92 19.06 1.21
CA GLU A 105 -7.28 18.65 1.61
C GLU A 105 -7.49 18.74 3.12
N VAL A 106 -6.50 18.29 3.91
CA VAL A 106 -6.54 18.34 5.37
C VAL A 106 -6.60 19.80 5.85
N CYS A 107 -5.75 20.68 5.32
CA CYS A 107 -5.77 22.11 5.64
C CYS A 107 -7.15 22.74 5.35
N ARG A 108 -7.73 22.46 4.17
CA ARG A 108 -9.03 23.00 3.79
C ARG A 108 -10.15 22.57 4.73
N ARG A 109 -10.12 21.32 5.21
CA ARG A 109 -11.12 20.80 6.16
C ARG A 109 -10.97 21.36 7.57
N LEU A 110 -9.76 21.75 7.95
CA LEU A 110 -9.50 22.43 9.22
C LEU A 110 -9.95 23.89 9.18
N GLU A 111 -9.71 24.60 8.07
CA GLU A 111 -10.06 26.01 7.90
C GLU A 111 -11.56 26.24 7.72
N GLY A 112 -12.27 25.32 7.06
CA GLY A 112 -13.72 25.41 6.84
C GLY A 112 -14.59 25.16 8.09
N ALA A 113 -13.98 25.00 9.26
CA ALA A 113 -14.68 24.79 10.54
C ALA A 113 -14.88 26.09 11.36
N GLY A 114 -14.67 27.25 10.72
CA GLY A 114 -14.90 28.59 11.29
C GLY A 114 -16.26 29.18 10.96
#